data_AF-A0A524GNH8-F1
#
_entry.id   AF-A0A524GNH8-F1
#
_cell.length_a   1.000
_cell.length_b   1.000
_cell.length_c   1.000
_cell.angle_alpha   90.00
_cell.angle_beta   90.00
_cell.angle_gamma   90.00
#
_symmetry.space_group_name_H-M   'P 1'
#
loop_
_entity.id
_entity.type
_entity.pdbx_description
1 polymer ?
#
loop_
_entity_poly.entity_id
_entity_poly.type
_entity_poly.pdbx_seq_one_letter_code
_entity_poly.pdbx_strand_id
1 'polypeptide(L)' 'PGGLVTLEEMERRHIEQVLSSVDGNRQQAARILGIDRTTLYRKMQRLATFDSKRNIKSKESKH' A
#
# COMPACT_ATOMS: atom_id res chain seq x y z
N PRO A 1 14.13 10.55 12.75
CA PRO A 1 13.45 11.86 12.78
C PRO A 1 12.18 11.85 11.92
N GLY A 2 11.02 11.67 12.55
CA GLY A 2 9.72 11.81 11.88
C GLY A 2 9.23 13.25 12.06
N GLY A 3 9.49 14.11 11.08
CA GLY A 3 8.82 15.42 11.03
C GLY A 3 7.31 15.22 10.92
N LEU A 4 6.53 16.21 11.37
CA LEU A 4 5.09 16.24 11.12
C LEU A 4 4.86 16.19 9.62
N VAL A 5 4.30 15.08 9.14
CA VAL A 5 3.88 14.94 7.73
C VAL A 5 2.38 15.19 7.63
N THR A 6 1.91 15.45 6.43
CA THR A 6 0.47 15.61 6.18
C THR A 6 -0.26 14.30 6.45
N LEU A 7 -1.56 14.39 6.77
CA LEU A 7 -2.45 13.23 6.86
C LEU A 7 -2.40 12.38 5.59
N GLU A 8 -2.31 13.02 4.43
CA GLU A 8 -2.20 12.36 3.14
C GLU A 8 -0.92 11.52 3.02
N GLU A 9 0.22 12.05 3.45
CA GLU A 9 1.50 11.33 3.43
C GLU A 9 1.54 10.19 4.45
N MET A 10 0.95 10.38 5.65
CA MET A 10 0.79 9.28 6.61
C MET A 10 -0.08 8.17 6.03
N GLU A 11 -1.21 8.52 5.43
CA GLU A 11 -2.12 7.56 4.80
C GLU A 11 -1.43 6.81 3.65
N ARG A 12 -0.68 7.51 2.79
CA ARG A 12 0.09 6.90 1.70
C ARG A 12 1.09 5.87 2.22
N ARG A 13 1.93 6.25 3.19
CA ARG A 13 2.93 5.36 3.79
C ARG A 13 2.28 4.14 4.43
N HIS A 14 1.16 4.35 5.14
CA HIS A 14 0.47 3.25 5.79
C HIS A 14 -0.12 2.26 4.77
N ILE A 15 -0.76 2.76 3.70
CA ILE A 15 -1.27 1.94 2.60
C ILE A 15 -0.14 1.14 1.94
N GLU A 16 1.01 1.76 1.69
CA GLU A 16 2.19 1.07 1.12
C GLU A 16 2.70 -0.04 2.03
N GLN A 17 2.87 0.25 3.33
CA GLN A 17 3.35 -0.72 4.31
C GLN A 17 2.43 -1.94 4.40
N VAL A 18 1.11 -1.71 4.46
CA VAL A 18 0.13 -2.79 4.51
C VAL A 18 0.14 -3.58 3.20
N LEU A 19 0.20 -2.93 2.04
CA LEU A 19 0.27 -3.63 0.76
C LEU A 19 1.55 -4.46 0.64
N SER A 20 2.68 -3.96 1.11
CA SER A 20 3.94 -4.71 1.15
C SER A 20 3.90 -5.88 2.12
N SER A 21 3.23 -5.76 3.28
CA SER A 21 3.14 -6.85 4.27
C SER A 21 2.22 -7.99 3.85
N VAL A 22 1.34 -7.77 2.86
CA VAL A 22 0.43 -8.79 2.30
C VAL A 22 0.78 -9.17 0.86
N ASP A 23 2.01 -8.93 0.42
CA ASP A 23 2.50 -9.25 -0.94
C ASP A 23 1.60 -8.69 -2.06
N GLY A 24 1.05 -7.49 -1.86
CA GLY A 24 0.17 -6.83 -2.81
C GLY A 24 -1.27 -7.37 -2.85
N ASN A 25 -1.66 -8.24 -1.92
CA ASN A 25 -3.04 -8.70 -1.78
C ASN A 25 -3.97 -7.55 -1.36
N ARG A 26 -4.58 -6.90 -2.37
CA ARG A 26 -5.46 -5.75 -2.18
C ARG A 26 -6.70 -6.04 -1.33
N GLN A 27 -7.25 -7.27 -1.35
CA GLN A 27 -8.38 -7.62 -0.49
C GLN A 27 -7.96 -7.69 0.97
N GLN A 28 -6.82 -8.34 1.25
CA GLN A 28 -6.31 -8.44 2.60
C GLN A 28 -5.86 -7.08 3.13
N ALA A 29 -5.21 -6.26 2.31
CA ALA A 29 -4.84 -4.90 2.66
C ALA A 29 -6.07 -4.04 3.01
N ALA A 30 -7.15 -4.12 2.23
CA ALA A 30 -8.39 -3.41 2.51
C ALA A 30 -9.00 -3.83 3.85
N ARG A 31 -9.00 -5.14 4.16
CA ARG A 31 -9.46 -5.66 5.46
C ARG A 31 -8.61 -5.13 6.62
N ILE A 32 -7.28 -5.12 6.49
CA ILE A 32 -6.36 -4.62 7.53
C ILE A 32 -6.56 -3.11 7.74
N LEU A 33 -6.73 -2.35 6.66
CA LEU A 33 -6.97 -0.91 6.69
C LEU A 33 -8.40 -0.56 7.15
N GLY A 34 -9.29 -1.54 7.31
CA GLY A 34 -10.68 -1.32 7.72
C GLY A 34 -11.52 -0.56 6.69
N ILE A 35 -11.14 -0.63 5.40
CA ILE A 35 -11.83 0.08 4.31
C ILE A 35 -12.31 -0.89 3.24
N ASP A 36 -13.28 -0.45 2.46
CA ASP A 36 -13.70 -1.21 1.28
C ASP A 36 -12.59 -1.24 0.20
N ARG A 37 -12.58 -2.30 -0.60
CA ARG A 37 -11.65 -2.47 -1.72
C ARG A 37 -11.74 -1.31 -2.73
N THR A 38 -12.94 -0.78 -2.98
CA THR A 38 -13.15 0.36 -3.88
C THR A 38 -12.54 1.65 -3.31
N THR A 39 -12.65 1.85 -2.00
CA THR A 39 -12.00 2.96 -1.29
C THR A 39 -10.49 2.84 -1.35
N LEU A 40 -9.94 1.65 -1.11
CA LEU A 40 -8.51 1.40 -1.25
C LEU A 40 -8.04 1.72 -2.68
N TYR A 41 -8.77 1.26 -3.71
CA TYR A 41 -8.43 1.53 -5.10
C TYR A 41 -8.48 3.03 -5.46
N ARG A 42 -9.47 3.78 -4.96
CA ARG A 42 -9.54 5.23 -5.13
C ARG A 42 -8.39 5.95 -4.44
N LYS A 43 -8.03 5.52 -3.23
CA LYS A 43 -6.89 6.07 -2.48
C LYS A 43 -5.57 5.78 -3.21
N MET A 44 -5.36 4.54 -3.67
CA MET A 44 -4.18 4.17 -4.47
C MET A 44 -4.02 5.00 -5.75
N GLN A 45 -5.13 5.34 -6.42
CA GLN A 45 -5.12 6.21 -7.59
C GLN A 45 -4.81 7.67 -7.23
N ARG A 46 -5.45 8.21 -6.18
CA ARG A 46 -5.24 9.59 -5.73
C ARG A 46 -3.82 9.82 -5.23
N LEU A 47 -3.28 8.85 -4.51
CA LEU A 47 -1.96 8.90 -3.88
C LEU A 47 -0.84 8.43 -4.84
N ALA A 48 -1.15 8.19 -6.13
CA ALA A 48 -0.25 7.74 -7.19
C ALA A 48 0.67 6.56 -6.80
N THR A 49 0.18 5.65 -5.95
CA THR A 49 1.06 4.75 -5.18
C THR A 49 1.28 3.38 -5.82
N PHE A 50 0.59 3.06 -6.91
CA PHE A 50 0.72 1.75 -7.54
C PHE A 50 0.93 1.88 -9.04
N ASP A 51 2.19 2.11 -9.36
CA ASP A 51 2.82 1.71 -10.61
C ASP A 51 2.42 0.26 -10.93
N SER A 52 1.68 0.05 -12.02
CA SER A 52 1.23 -1.26 -12.52
C SER A 52 2.38 -2.22 -12.90
N LYS A 53 3.63 -1.91 -12.53
CA LYS A 53 4.86 -2.60 -12.92
C LYS A 53 5.58 -3.39 -11.82
N ARG A 54 5.11 -3.40 -10.55
CA ARG A 54 5.82 -4.10 -9.45
C ARG A 54 5.66 -5.63 -9.38
N ASN A 55 5.26 -6.30 -10.46
CA ASN A 55 5.18 -7.77 -10.55
C ASN A 55 6.55 -8.45 -10.85
N ILE A 56 7.68 -7.77 -10.58
CA ILE A 56 9.03 -8.22 -10.94
C ILE A 56 10.02 -7.98 -9.77
N LYS A 57 9.72 -8.38 -8.53
CA LYS A 57 10.76 -8.51 -7.49
C LYS A 57 10.36 -9.32 -6.25
N SER A 58 9.82 -10.53 -6.45
CA SER A 58 9.77 -11.54 -5.37
C SER A 58 10.12 -12.93 -5.93
N LYS A 59 11.26 -13.00 -6.61
CA LYS A 59 12.08 -14.21 -6.72
C LYS A 59 13.50 -13.84 -6.28
N GLU A 60 13.70 -13.49 -5.01
CA GLU A 60 15.04 -13.56 -4.42
C GLU A 60 14.94 -13.68 -2.90
N SER A 61 15.48 -14.79 -2.41
CA SER A 61 16.03 -15.00 -1.07
C SER A 61 15.04 -15.20 0.09
N LYS A 62 14.41 -16.37 0.09
CA LYS A 62 14.62 -17.28 1.24
C LYS A 62 16.10 -17.69 1.20
N HIS A 63 16.90 -17.26 2.18
CA HIS A 63 18.03 -17.97 2.81
C HIS A 63 18.57 -17.09 3.94
#